data_AF-A0AAW5EJL6-F1
#
_entry.id   AF-A0AAW5EJL6-F1
#
_cell.length_a   1.000
_cell.length_b   1.000
_cell.length_c   1.000
_cell.angle_alpha   90.00
_cell.angle_beta   90.00
_cell.angle_gamma   90.00
#
_symmetry.space_group_name_H-M   'P 1'
#
loop_
_entity.id
_entity.type
_entity.pdbx_description
1 polymer ?
#
loop_
_entity_poly.entity_id
_entity_poly.type
_entity_poly.pdbx_seq_one_letter_code
_entity_poly.pdbx_strand_id
1 'polypeptide(L)'
;QDASKLACFDEKKYFLVANLPYYVASHLILQALEDKNCSGLIVMVQKEMALKFCAHSGESDFSALGVLSAMICEREILFDVEPECFNPPPKVVSAVMKMIKFRAYQDLCEIHAFKAFLK
;
A
#
# COMPACT_ATOMS: atom_id res chain seq x y z
N GLN A 1 -13.49 13.42 -8.50
CA GLN A 1 -14.24 12.45 -9.32
C GLN A 1 -13.94 11.08 -8.77
N ASP A 2 -14.99 10.29 -8.64
CA ASP A 2 -15.21 9.13 -7.77
C ASP A 2 -14.06 8.13 -7.53
N ALA A 3 -13.57 8.08 -6.29
CA ALA A 3 -12.85 6.93 -5.72
C ALA A 3 -13.81 5.79 -5.29
N SER A 4 -15.10 5.96 -5.56
CA SER A 4 -16.22 5.14 -5.05
C SER A 4 -16.51 3.90 -5.91
N LYS A 5 -15.80 3.69 -7.03
CA LYS A 5 -15.99 2.55 -7.93
C LYS A 5 -14.73 1.68 -8.01
N LEU A 6 -14.32 1.11 -6.89
CA LEU A 6 -13.50 -0.12 -6.88
C LEU A 6 -14.40 -1.38 -6.91
N ALA A 7 -15.55 -1.30 -7.56
CA ALA A 7 -16.55 -2.37 -7.55
C ALA A 7 -16.30 -3.41 -8.67
N CYS A 8 -16.33 -4.67 -8.26
CA CYS A 8 -16.33 -5.92 -9.05
C CYS A 8 -14.96 -6.42 -9.54
N PHE A 9 -14.09 -6.83 -8.61
CA PHE A 9 -13.06 -7.80 -8.94
C PHE A 9 -13.71 -9.20 -9.08
N ASP A 10 -13.76 -9.68 -10.32
CA ASP A 10 -14.07 -11.06 -10.73
C ASP A 10 -13.38 -12.07 -9.80
N GLU A 11 -13.81 -13.34 -9.70
CA GLU A 11 -13.16 -14.38 -8.83
C GLU A 11 -11.70 -14.72 -9.20
N LYS A 12 -11.08 -13.91 -10.07
CA LYS A 12 -9.73 -14.06 -10.58
C LYS A 12 -8.75 -13.23 -9.77
N LYS A 13 -7.56 -13.80 -9.58
CA LYS A 13 -6.43 -13.08 -9.01
C LYS A 13 -6.08 -11.87 -9.87
N TYR A 14 -5.77 -10.75 -9.23
CA TYR A 14 -5.38 -9.51 -9.90
C TYR A 14 -4.15 -8.85 -9.26
N PHE A 15 -3.53 -7.94 -10.01
CA PHE A 15 -2.52 -7.00 -9.53
C PHE A 15 -3.09 -5.59 -9.58
N LEU A 16 -3.05 -4.87 -8.46
CA LEU A 16 -3.53 -3.50 -8.40
C LEU A 16 -2.47 -2.54 -8.95
N VAL A 17 -2.78 -1.82 -10.04
CA VAL A 17 -1.91 -0.78 -10.58
C VAL A 17 -2.66 0.54 -10.59
N ALA A 18 -2.22 1.52 -9.79
CA ALA A 18 -2.95 2.77 -9.65
C ALA A 18 -2.09 3.93 -9.12
N ASN A 19 -2.47 5.16 -9.48
CA ASN A 19 -2.05 6.37 -8.76
C ASN A 19 -3.08 6.68 -7.67
N LEU A 20 -2.72 6.52 -6.40
CA LEU A 20 -3.68 6.59 -5.31
C LEU A 20 -3.83 8.02 -4.76
N PRO A 21 -5.07 8.49 -4.50
CA PRO A 21 -5.28 9.78 -3.85
C PRO A 21 -4.66 9.80 -2.45
N TYR A 22 -3.88 10.84 -2.17
CA TYR A 22 -3.03 10.89 -0.98
C TYR A 22 -3.77 10.75 0.36
N TYR A 23 -5.00 11.26 0.46
CA TYR A 23 -5.77 11.28 1.70
C TYR A 23 -6.39 9.93 2.07
N VAL A 24 -6.52 8.99 1.12
CA VAL A 24 -7.11 7.65 1.32
C VAL A 24 -6.17 6.50 0.96
N ALA A 25 -4.95 6.82 0.50
CA ALA A 25 -4.01 5.84 -0.04
C ALA A 25 -3.75 4.68 0.93
N SER A 26 -3.49 4.96 2.21
CA SER A 26 -3.25 3.94 3.23
C SER A 26 -4.43 2.98 3.39
N HIS A 27 -5.66 3.49 3.44
CA HIS A 27 -6.87 2.65 3.53
C HIS A 27 -7.03 1.77 2.29
N LEU A 28 -6.84 2.31 1.09
CA LEU A 28 -6.94 1.56 -0.15
C LEU A 28 -5.89 0.45 -0.26
N ILE A 29 -4.65 0.73 0.16
CA ILE A 29 -3.58 -0.27 0.23
C ILE A 29 -3.95 -1.37 1.21
N LEU A 30 -4.43 -1.03 2.41
CA LEU A 30 -4.85 -2.03 3.39
C LEU A 30 -5.98 -2.91 2.87
N GLN A 31 -6.99 -2.34 2.21
CA GLN A 31 -8.06 -3.11 1.58
C GLN A 31 -7.54 -4.05 0.50
N ALA A 32 -6.58 -3.61 -0.32
CA ALA A 32 -5.94 -4.46 -1.32
C ALA A 32 -5.10 -5.58 -0.68
N LEU A 33 -4.43 -5.31 0.44
CA LEU A 33 -3.68 -6.34 1.17
C LEU A 33 -4.60 -7.39 1.80
N GLU A 34 -5.76 -6.96 2.31
CA GLU A 34 -6.81 -7.81 2.89
C GLU A 34 -7.53 -8.67 1.86
N ASP A 35 -7.70 -8.17 0.63
CA ASP A 35 -8.36 -8.90 -0.44
C ASP A 35 -7.58 -10.15 -0.85
N LYS A 36 -8.23 -11.32 -0.72
CA LYS A 36 -7.69 -12.63 -1.10
C LYS A 36 -7.35 -12.74 -2.59
N ASN A 37 -8.03 -11.98 -3.46
CA ASN A 37 -7.83 -12.01 -4.89
C ASN A 37 -6.69 -11.09 -5.34
N CYS A 38 -6.34 -10.09 -4.54
CA CYS A 38 -5.18 -9.25 -4.81
C CYS A 38 -3.89 -10.04 -4.55
N SER A 39 -3.07 -10.20 -5.59
CA SER A 39 -1.77 -10.88 -5.52
C SER A 39 -0.62 -9.92 -5.22
N GLY A 40 -0.84 -8.62 -5.40
CA GLY A 40 0.14 -7.57 -5.19
C GLY A 40 -0.31 -6.27 -5.82
N LEU A 41 0.52 -5.23 -5.65
CA LEU A 41 0.22 -3.89 -6.09
C LEU A 41 1.47 -3.15 -6.57
N ILE A 42 1.30 -2.31 -7.58
CA ILE A 42 2.27 -1.32 -8.04
C ILE A 42 1.53 0.02 -8.02
N VAL A 43 1.79 0.82 -7.00
CA VAL A 43 1.03 2.06 -6.79
C VAL A 43 1.93 3.26 -6.63
N MET A 44 1.43 4.40 -7.08
CA MET A 44 2.03 5.69 -6.80
C MET A 44 1.31 6.33 -5.61
N VAL A 45 2.10 6.78 -4.63
CA VAL A 45 1.65 7.45 -3.39
C VAL A 45 2.61 8.58 -3.02
N GLN A 46 2.35 9.35 -1.96
CA GLN A 46 3.35 10.27 -1.42
C GLN A 46 4.57 9.49 -0.96
N LYS A 47 5.76 10.05 -1.16
CA LYS A 47 7.02 9.41 -0.76
C LYS A 47 7.03 9.00 0.72
N GLU A 48 6.53 9.85 1.61
CA GLU A 48 6.40 9.53 3.05
C GLU A 48 5.54 8.28 3.29
N MET A 49 4.46 8.10 2.52
CA MET A 49 3.60 6.93 2.64
C MET A 49 4.29 5.68 2.11
N ALA A 50 4.99 5.77 0.98
CA ALA A 50 5.78 4.66 0.45
C ALA A 50 6.85 4.23 1.46
N LEU A 51 7.53 5.19 2.09
CA LEU A 51 8.50 4.92 3.16
C LEU A 51 7.86 4.19 4.34
N LYS A 52 6.68 4.61 4.83
CA LYS A 52 5.99 3.90 5.92
C LYS A 52 5.68 2.45 5.60
N PHE A 53 5.30 2.15 4.35
CA PHE A 53 5.02 0.78 3.93
C PHE A 53 6.28 -0.01 3.60
N CYS A 54 7.37 0.60 3.13
CA CYS A 54 8.58 -0.10 2.71
C CYS A 54 9.71 -0.09 3.75
N ALA A 55 9.61 0.70 4.81
CA ALA A 55 10.67 0.86 5.80
C ALA A 55 11.00 -0.42 6.54
N HIS A 56 12.28 -0.73 6.74
CA HIS A 56 12.77 -1.91 7.46
C HIS A 56 12.94 -1.66 8.96
N SER A 57 13.05 -2.74 9.74
CA SER A 57 13.30 -2.63 11.18
C SER A 57 14.59 -1.85 11.44
N GLY A 58 14.50 -0.84 12.31
CA GLY A 58 15.60 0.08 12.61
C GLY A 58 15.60 1.38 11.81
N GLU A 59 14.73 1.51 10.80
CA GLU A 59 14.54 2.76 10.06
C GLU A 59 13.54 3.68 10.77
N SER A 60 13.70 4.99 10.60
CA SER A 60 12.84 6.02 11.22
C SER A 60 11.37 5.90 10.85
N ASP A 61 11.10 5.46 9.63
CA ASP A 61 9.75 5.34 9.07
C ASP A 61 9.11 3.98 9.37
N PHE A 62 9.81 3.10 10.11
CA PHE A 62 9.29 1.81 10.51
C PHE A 62 8.10 1.98 11.44
N SER A 63 6.93 1.68 10.90
CA SER A 63 5.64 1.89 11.55
C SER A 63 4.82 0.61 11.57
N ALA A 64 3.66 0.67 12.21
CA ALA A 64 2.64 -0.37 12.13
C ALA A 64 2.34 -0.87 10.71
N LEU A 65 2.32 0.05 9.73
CA LEU A 65 2.11 -0.28 8.32
C LEU A 65 3.30 -1.04 7.75
N GLY A 66 4.52 -0.66 8.12
CA GLY A 66 5.77 -1.34 7.76
C GLY A 66 5.84 -2.76 8.34
N VAL A 67 5.43 -2.94 9.60
CA VAL A 67 5.34 -4.26 10.24
C VAL A 67 4.33 -5.14 9.49
N LEU A 68 3.11 -4.64 9.29
CA LEU A 68 2.05 -5.39 8.62
C LEU A 68 2.46 -5.81 7.22
N SER A 69 2.94 -4.87 6.42
CA SER A 69 3.39 -5.12 5.06
C SER A 69 4.54 -6.11 5.01
N ALA A 70 5.54 -6.00 5.88
CA ALA A 70 6.66 -6.94 5.95
C ALA A 70 6.22 -8.37 6.29
N MET A 71 5.15 -8.55 7.06
CA MET A 71 4.62 -9.87 7.43
C MET A 71 3.96 -10.62 6.26
N ILE A 72 3.46 -9.91 5.25
CA ILE A 72 2.65 -10.49 4.17
C ILE A 72 3.17 -10.24 2.76
N CYS A 73 4.06 -9.26 2.58
CA CYS A 73 4.52 -8.80 1.29
C CYS A 73 6.05 -8.66 1.21
N GLU A 74 6.60 -9.03 0.06
CA GLU A 74 7.83 -8.44 -0.43
C GLU A 74 7.51 -7.04 -0.93
N ARG A 75 8.35 -6.07 -0.61
CA ARG A 75 8.01 -4.64 -0.75
C ARG A 75 9.27 -3.85 -1.10
N GLU A 76 9.14 -2.95 -2.05
CA GLU A 76 10.24 -2.11 -2.51
C GLU A 76 9.70 -0.78 -3.07
N ILE A 77 10.49 0.28 -2.91
CA ILE A 77 10.29 1.54 -3.63
C ILE A 77 11.06 1.41 -4.94
N LEU A 78 10.37 1.59 -6.07
CA LEU A 78 10.97 1.47 -7.39
C LEU A 78 11.71 2.74 -7.79
N PHE A 79 11.05 3.90 -7.64
CA PHE A 79 11.61 5.21 -7.95
C PHE A 79 10.71 6.33 -7.42
N ASP A 80 11.31 7.52 -7.26
CA ASP A 80 10.61 8.76 -6.92
C ASP A 80 10.03 9.43 -8.18
N VAL A 81 8.94 10.17 -8.01
CA VAL A 81 8.27 10.96 -9.05
C VAL A 81 8.12 12.39 -8.55
N GLU A 82 8.80 13.30 -9.24
CA GLU A 82 8.85 14.72 -8.89
C GLU A 82 7.51 15.45 -9.18
N PRO A 83 7.18 16.52 -8.44
CA PRO A 83 5.92 17.25 -8.62
C PRO A 83 5.65 17.78 -10.04
N GLU A 84 6.70 18.10 -10.79
CA GLU A 84 6.63 18.63 -12.16
C GLU A 84 6.01 17.63 -13.14
N CYS A 85 5.94 16.34 -12.77
CA CYS A 85 5.29 15.30 -13.57
C CYS A 85 3.75 15.35 -13.50
N PHE A 86 3.15 16.26 -12.72
CA PHE A 86 1.70 16.34 -12.50
C PHE A 86 1.11 17.69 -12.94
N ASN A 87 -0.20 17.70 -13.23
CA ASN A 87 -0.96 18.91 -13.53
C ASN A 87 -2.33 18.90 -12.84
N PRO A 88 -2.58 19.78 -11.84
CA PRO A 88 -1.61 20.71 -11.23
C PRO A 88 -0.54 19.97 -10.41
N PRO A 89 0.65 20.58 -10.21
CA PRO A 89 1.72 19.97 -9.43
C PRO A 89 1.35 19.85 -7.94
N PRO A 90 1.58 18.69 -7.30
CA PRO A 90 1.43 18.53 -5.87
C PRO A 90 2.53 19.30 -5.11
N LYS A 91 2.36 19.46 -3.80
CA LYS A 91 3.38 20.12 -2.94
C LYS A 91 4.49 19.19 -2.47
N VAL A 92 4.37 17.89 -2.77
CA VAL A 92 5.22 16.84 -2.20
C VAL A 92 5.64 15.86 -3.28
N VAL A 93 6.78 15.21 -3.05
CA VAL A 93 7.31 14.16 -3.92
C VAL A 93 6.45 12.90 -3.79
N SER A 94 6.21 12.23 -4.91
CA SER A 94 5.56 10.93 -4.96
C SER A 94 6.59 9.82 -5.11
N ALA A 95 6.20 8.58 -4.84
CA ALA A 95 7.02 7.41 -5.11
C ALA A 95 6.16 6.28 -5.65
N VAL A 96 6.72 5.51 -6.57
CA VAL A 96 6.12 4.25 -7.03
C VAL A 96 6.67 3.14 -6.18
N MET A 97 5.78 2.40 -5.51
CA MET A 97 6.13 1.24 -4.70
C MET A 97 5.51 -0.02 -5.27
N LYS A 98 6.25 -1.13 -5.16
CA LYS A 98 5.79 -2.47 -5.50
C LYS A 98 5.63 -3.28 -4.23
N MET A 99 4.52 -4.01 -4.11
CA MET A 99 4.35 -5.04 -3.08
C MET A 99 3.80 -6.33 -3.72
N ILE A 100 4.41 -7.46 -3.38
CA ILE A 100 3.98 -8.78 -3.84
C ILE A 100 3.63 -9.62 -2.62
N LYS A 101 2.40 -10.14 -2.56
CA LYS A 101 1.94 -10.95 -1.44
C LYS A 101 2.53 -12.35 -1.54
N PHE A 102 3.28 -12.76 -0.52
CA PHE A 102 3.77 -14.14 -0.37
C PHE A 102 2.95 -14.93 0.67
N ARG A 103 2.14 -14.25 1.49
CA ARG A 103 1.30 -14.85 2.52
C ARG A 103 -0.11 -14.26 2.45
N ALA A 104 -1.14 -15.10 2.65
CA ALA A 104 -2.50 -14.62 2.71
C ALA A 104 -2.74 -13.86 4.02
N TYR A 105 -3.50 -12.77 3.95
CA TYR A 105 -3.81 -11.93 5.11
C TYR A 105 -4.53 -12.72 6.22
N GLN A 106 -5.36 -13.68 5.83
CA GLN A 106 -6.14 -14.54 6.70
C GLN A 106 -5.29 -15.52 7.52
N ASP A 107 -4.08 -15.84 7.04
CA ASP A 107 -3.16 -16.80 7.70
C ASP A 107 -2.41 -16.16 8.87
N LEU A 108 -2.57 -14.85 9.07
CA LEU A 108 -2.02 -14.16 10.22
C LEU A 108 -2.91 -14.42 11.45
N CYS A 109 -2.58 -15.48 12.21
CA CYS A 109 -3.29 -15.90 13.42
C CYS A 109 -3.59 -14.78 14.44
N GLU A 110 -2.86 -13.67 14.41
CA GLU A 110 -3.03 -12.54 15.33
C GLU A 110 -3.41 -11.22 14.65
N ILE A 111 -3.80 -11.22 13.36
CA ILE A 111 -4.11 -9.96 12.68
C ILE A 111 -5.23 -9.17 13.36
N HIS A 112 -6.23 -9.86 13.92
CA HIS A 112 -7.31 -9.20 14.65
C HIS A 112 -6.80 -8.51 15.93
N ALA A 113 -5.85 -9.14 16.64
CA ALA A 113 -5.21 -8.56 17.82
C ALA A 113 -4.30 -7.39 17.43
N PHE A 114 -3.53 -7.54 16.35
CA PHE A 114 -2.69 -6.47 15.81
C PHE A 114 -3.54 -5.26 15.37
N LYS A 115 -4.64 -5.47 14.63
CA LYS A 115 -5.59 -4.41 14.26
C LYS A 115 -6.17 -3.70 15.49
N ALA A 116 -6.44 -4.44 16.57
CA ALA A 116 -6.93 -3.85 17.82
C ALA A 116 -5.84 -3.03 18.52
N PHE A 117 -4.58 -3.45 18.47
CA PHE A 117 -3.42 -2.71 18.99
C PHE A 117 -3.14 -1.41 18.22
N LEU A 118 -3.49 -1.34 16.93
CA LEU A 118 -3.30 -0.15 16.11
C LEU A 118 -4.36 0.95 16.28
N LYS A 119 -5.43 0.68 17.04
CA LYS A 119 -6.46 1.67 17.37
C LYS A 119 -6.13 2.38 18.67
#